data_AF-A0A940G8X9-F1
#
_entry.id   AF-A0A940G8X9-F1
#
_cell.length_a   1.000
_cell.length_b   1.000
_cell.length_c   1.000
_cell.angle_alpha   90.00
_cell.angle_beta   90.00
_cell.angle_gamma   90.00
#
_symmetry.space_group_name_H-M   'P 1'
#
loop_
_entity.id
_entity.type
_entity.pdbx_description
1 polymer ?
#
loop_
_entity_poly.entity_id
_entity_poly.type
_entity_poly.pdbx_seq_one_letter_code
_entity_poly.pdbx_strand_id
1 'polypeptide(L)'
;MRTEAKIPENAARMIAGEIKQAHASLDHALLRMLGLATSVIETSTVSALPAAASQPAIEATLDSLQTLAAGRSRFVDAHRAMVRVKGQSNLCETDLGCGFDNPLMMANRPVEVGAPADIAA
;
A
#
# COMPACT_ATOMS: atom_id res chain seq x y z
N MET A 1 4.44 35.42 9.85
CA MET A 1 5.74 34.74 9.72
C MET A 1 5.50 33.26 9.98
N ARG A 2 5.38 32.41 8.95
CA ARG A 2 5.26 30.96 9.15
C ARG A 2 6.67 30.45 9.46
N THR A 3 6.86 29.84 10.61
CA THR A 3 8.08 29.11 10.95
C THR A 3 8.20 27.91 10.02
N GLU A 4 9.18 27.92 9.12
CA GLU A 4 9.55 26.77 8.31
C GLU A 4 9.99 25.63 9.22
N ALA A 5 9.45 24.43 9.01
CA ALA A 5 9.91 23.25 9.74
C ALA A 5 11.38 22.99 9.37
N LYS A 6 12.26 22.93 10.38
CA LYS A 6 13.69 22.65 10.18
C LYS A 6 13.93 21.15 10.38
N ILE A 7 14.13 20.45 9.27
CA ILE A 7 14.34 18.99 9.21
C ILE A 7 15.82 18.73 8.88
N PRO A 8 16.53 17.91 9.68
CA PRO A 8 17.87 17.44 9.32
C PRO A 8 17.83 16.57 8.05
N GLU A 9 18.65 16.92 7.06
CA GLU A 9 18.65 16.21 5.76
C GLU A 9 18.99 14.72 5.89
N ASN A 10 19.94 14.36 6.77
CA ASN A 10 20.29 12.97 7.04
C ASN A 10 19.09 12.15 7.55
N ALA A 11 18.31 12.71 8.48
CA ALA A 11 17.10 12.08 9.00
C ALA A 11 16.05 11.93 7.88
N ALA A 12 15.89 12.95 7.04
CA ALA A 12 14.96 12.92 5.92
C ALA A 12 15.35 11.84 4.88
N ARG A 13 16.64 11.69 4.57
CA ARG A 13 17.15 10.63 3.68
C ARG A 13 16.97 9.23 4.27
N MET A 14 17.18 9.04 5.57
CA MET A 14 16.93 7.76 6.24
C MET A 14 15.45 7.37 6.12
N ILE A 15 14.54 8.30 6.45
CA ILE A 15 13.09 8.09 6.34
C ILE A 15 12.70 7.77 4.88
N ALA A 16 13.25 8.47 3.89
CA ALA A 16 13.01 8.15 2.48
C ALA A 16 13.46 6.72 2.11
N GLY A 17 14.58 6.26 2.67
CA GLY A 17 15.03 4.87 2.55
C GLY A 17 14.05 3.87 3.16
N GLU A 18 13.57 4.14 4.38
CA GLU A 18 12.60 3.29 5.08
C GLU A 18 11.26 3.24 4.33
N ILE A 19 10.78 4.36 3.79
CA ILE A 19 9.56 4.41 2.98
C ILE A 19 9.68 3.53 1.74
N LYS A 20 10.83 3.62 1.04
CA LYS A 20 11.11 2.78 -0.14
C LYS A 20 11.07 1.29 0.22
N GLN A 21 11.70 0.92 1.33
CA GLN A 21 11.70 -0.45 1.82
C GLN A 21 10.29 -0.92 2.20
N ALA A 22 9.52 -0.08 2.89
CA ALA A 22 8.15 -0.39 3.28
C ALA A 22 7.22 -0.61 2.07
N HIS A 23 7.31 0.21 1.01
CA HIS A 23 6.59 -0.05 -0.24
C HIS A 23 6.93 -1.42 -0.82
N ALA A 24 8.22 -1.74 -0.92
CA ALA A 24 8.66 -3.04 -1.44
C ALA A 24 8.17 -4.21 -0.58
N SER A 25 8.21 -4.08 0.76
CA SER A 25 7.71 -5.10 1.68
C SER A 25 6.20 -5.32 1.54
N LEU A 26 5.42 -4.26 1.38
CA LEU A 26 3.97 -4.35 1.15
C LEU A 26 3.65 -5.03 -0.19
N ASP A 27 4.37 -4.67 -1.27
CA ASP A 27 4.22 -5.30 -2.58
C ASP A 27 4.56 -6.80 -2.52
N HIS A 28 5.64 -7.16 -1.83
CA HIS A 28 5.99 -8.56 -1.61
C HIS A 28 4.94 -9.30 -0.77
N ALA A 29 4.39 -8.69 0.28
CA ALA A 29 3.35 -9.30 1.09
C ALA A 29 2.08 -9.61 0.27
N LEU A 30 1.66 -8.67 -0.58
CA LEU A 30 0.54 -8.87 -1.50
C LEU A 30 0.78 -10.03 -2.46
N LEU A 31 1.97 -10.09 -3.09
CA LEU A 31 2.33 -11.19 -3.98
C LEU A 31 2.30 -12.56 -3.26
N ARG A 32 2.82 -12.62 -2.03
CA ARG A 32 2.82 -13.86 -1.24
C ARG A 32 1.41 -14.30 -0.85
N MET A 33 0.53 -13.36 -0.49
CA MET A 33 -0.85 -13.67 -0.15
C MET A 33 -1.68 -14.11 -1.37
N LEU A 34 -1.45 -13.51 -2.54
CA LEU A 34 -2.04 -13.99 -3.80
C LEU A 34 -1.61 -15.44 -4.08
N GLY A 35 -0.31 -15.74 -3.93
CA GLY A 35 0.20 -17.10 -4.09
C GLY A 35 -0.46 -18.08 -3.11
N LEU A 36 -0.62 -17.69 -1.84
CA LEU A 36 -1.31 -18.50 -0.84
C LEU A 36 -2.78 -18.76 -1.22
N ALA A 37 -3.52 -17.72 -1.64
CA ALA A 37 -4.90 -17.85 -2.08
C ALA A 37 -5.04 -18.86 -3.22
N THR A 38 -4.16 -18.78 -4.22
CA THR A 38 -4.09 -19.74 -5.32
C THR A 38 -3.85 -21.16 -4.81
N SER A 39 -2.85 -21.36 -3.93
CA SER A 39 -2.55 -22.68 -3.38
C SER A 39 -3.69 -23.27 -2.56
N VAL A 40 -4.44 -22.45 -1.81
CA VAL A 40 -5.63 -22.91 -1.06
C VAL A 40 -6.71 -23.40 -2.01
N ILE A 41 -6.99 -22.68 -3.09
CA ILE A 41 -7.99 -23.05 -4.10
C ILE A 41 -7.56 -24.32 -4.85
N GLU A 42 -6.32 -24.39 -5.30
CA GLU A 42 -5.76 -25.55 -5.99
C GLU A 42 -5.81 -26.80 -5.10
N THR A 43 -5.36 -26.68 -3.86
CA THR A 43 -5.37 -27.80 -2.91
C THR A 43 -6.79 -28.27 -2.63
N SER A 44 -7.74 -27.34 -2.42
CA SER A 44 -9.14 -27.69 -2.19
C SER A 44 -9.74 -28.45 -3.38
N THR A 45 -9.36 -28.07 -4.60
CA THR A 45 -9.79 -28.71 -5.85
C THR A 45 -9.19 -30.11 -5.99
N VAL A 46 -7.87 -30.25 -5.81
CA VAL A 46 -7.16 -31.53 -5.92
C VAL A 46 -7.58 -32.51 -4.83
N SER A 47 -7.84 -32.02 -3.62
CA SER A 47 -8.32 -32.83 -2.49
C SER A 47 -9.82 -33.14 -2.56
N ALA A 48 -10.54 -32.65 -3.57
CA ALA A 48 -12.00 -32.80 -3.71
C ALA A 48 -12.76 -32.45 -2.43
N LEU A 49 -12.30 -31.41 -1.72
CA LEU A 49 -12.95 -30.98 -0.49
C LEU A 49 -14.37 -30.49 -0.82
N PRO A 50 -15.38 -30.86 -0.01
CA PRO A 50 -16.70 -30.25 -0.12
C PRO A 50 -16.57 -28.73 -0.01
N ALA A 51 -17.31 -27.99 -0.84
CA ALA A 51 -17.26 -26.53 -0.83
C ALA A 51 -17.49 -25.94 0.57
N ALA A 52 -18.41 -26.51 1.35
CA ALA A 52 -18.68 -26.09 2.72
C ALA A 52 -17.45 -26.19 3.66
N ALA A 53 -16.49 -27.07 3.37
CA ALA A 53 -15.29 -27.26 4.18
C ALA A 53 -14.12 -26.36 3.74
N SER A 54 -14.01 -26.05 2.44
CA SER A 54 -12.91 -25.22 1.89
C SER A 54 -13.24 -23.74 1.80
N GLN A 55 -14.51 -23.38 1.59
CA GLN A 55 -14.96 -22.01 1.38
C GLN A 55 -14.54 -21.05 2.51
N PRO A 56 -14.66 -21.39 3.81
CA PRO A 56 -14.25 -20.47 4.88
C PRO A 56 -12.75 -20.15 4.84
N ALA A 57 -11.91 -21.10 4.43
CA ALA A 57 -10.47 -20.87 4.31
C ALA A 57 -10.13 -19.97 3.11
N ILE A 58 -10.85 -20.15 1.99
CA ILE A 58 -10.72 -19.29 0.81
C ILE A 58 -11.14 -17.85 1.16
N GLU A 59 -12.30 -17.66 1.80
CA GLU A 59 -12.81 -16.36 2.23
C GLU A 59 -11.82 -15.65 3.16
N ALA A 60 -11.37 -16.31 4.23
CA ALA A 60 -10.42 -15.73 5.18
C ALA A 60 -9.10 -15.30 4.50
N THR A 61 -8.66 -16.05 3.48
CA THR A 61 -7.44 -15.71 2.72
C THR A 61 -7.66 -14.48 1.84
N LEU A 62 -8.80 -14.40 1.16
CA LEU A 62 -9.16 -13.25 0.32
C LEU A 62 -9.39 -11.98 1.14
N ASP A 63 -10.04 -12.09 2.30
CA ASP A 63 -10.23 -10.96 3.23
C ASP A 63 -8.89 -10.42 3.76
N SER A 64 -7.96 -11.33 4.05
CA SER A 64 -6.59 -10.95 4.45
C SER A 64 -5.86 -10.20 3.33
N LEU A 65 -6.03 -10.62 2.07
CA LEU A 65 -5.47 -9.93 0.91
C LEU A 65 -6.08 -8.53 0.74
N GLN A 66 -7.40 -8.39 0.87
CA GLN A 66 -8.07 -7.09 0.83
C GLN A 66 -7.54 -6.15 1.93
N THR A 67 -7.33 -6.68 3.13
CA THR A 67 -6.77 -5.93 4.27
C THR A 67 -5.37 -5.39 3.96
N LEU A 68 -4.50 -6.20 3.35
CA LEU A 68 -3.18 -5.76 2.91
C LEU A 68 -3.26 -4.69 1.81
N ALA A 69 -4.16 -4.85 0.84
CA ALA A 69 -4.34 -3.88 -0.23
C ALA A 69 -4.80 -2.53 0.31
N ALA A 70 -5.75 -2.54 1.25
CA ALA A 70 -6.19 -1.34 1.97
C ALA A 70 -5.05 -0.71 2.80
N GLY A 71 -4.26 -1.53 3.49
CA GLY A 71 -3.07 -1.08 4.23
C GLY A 71 -2.06 -0.37 3.33
N ARG A 72 -1.79 -0.93 2.15
CA ARG A 72 -0.91 -0.32 1.15
C ARG A 72 -1.45 1.03 0.66
N SER A 73 -2.75 1.13 0.41
CA SER A 73 -3.37 2.42 0.02
C SER A 73 -3.16 3.47 1.11
N ARG A 74 -3.42 3.13 2.37
CA ARG A 74 -3.21 4.04 3.51
C ARG A 74 -1.74 4.44 3.65
N PHE A 75 -0.81 3.52 3.40
CA PHE A 75 0.62 3.80 3.43
C PHE A 75 1.03 4.78 2.32
N VAL A 76 0.47 4.64 1.11
CA VAL A 76 0.65 5.64 0.03
C VAL A 76 0.15 7.01 0.46
N ASP A 77 -1.02 7.10 1.11
CA ASP A 77 -1.55 8.38 1.57
C ASP A 77 -0.71 9.01 2.69
N ALA A 78 -0.17 8.20 3.60
CA ALA A 78 0.80 8.64 4.60
C ALA A 78 2.08 9.16 3.94
N HIS A 79 2.58 8.48 2.91
CA HIS A 79 3.73 8.94 2.13
C HIS A 79 3.44 10.29 1.44
N ARG A 80 2.28 10.46 0.80
CA ARG A 80 1.85 11.75 0.22
C ARG A 80 1.80 12.87 1.27
N ALA A 81 1.36 12.57 2.50
CA ALA A 81 1.36 13.55 3.58
C ALA A 81 2.79 13.98 3.94
N MET A 82 3.75 13.06 3.98
CA MET A 82 5.17 13.38 4.20
C MET A 82 5.77 14.22 3.06
N VAL A 83 5.38 13.95 1.81
CA VAL A 83 5.75 14.80 0.66
C VAL A 83 5.29 16.25 0.84
N ARG A 84 4.06 16.45 1.32
CA ARG A 84 3.56 17.80 1.63
C ARG A 84 4.35 18.47 2.75
N VAL A 85 4.71 17.73 3.80
CA VAL A 85 5.55 18.25 4.90
C VAL A 85 6.93 18.66 4.39
N LYS A 86 7.56 17.86 3.53
CA LYS A 86 8.82 18.21 2.87
C LYS A 86 8.68 19.49 2.05
N GLY A 87 7.62 19.62 1.26
CA GLY A 87 7.36 20.83 0.47
C GLY A 87 7.18 22.11 1.29
N GLN A 88 6.92 22.00 2.60
CA GLN A 88 6.74 23.11 3.54
C GLN A 88 7.94 23.31 4.48
N SER A 89 9.05 22.57 4.27
CA SER A 89 10.24 22.61 5.11
C SER A 89 11.42 23.27 4.41
N ASN A 90 12.54 23.40 5.13
CA ASN A 90 13.83 23.81 4.57
C ASN A 90 14.41 22.84 3.52
N LEU A 91 13.73 21.72 3.25
CA LEU A 91 14.14 20.70 2.27
C LEU A 91 13.22 20.68 1.04
N CYS A 92 12.40 21.71 0.82
CA CYS A 92 11.40 21.72 -0.25
C CYS A 92 11.98 21.40 -1.64
N GLU A 93 13.15 21.96 -1.97
CA GLU A 93 13.87 21.75 -3.23
C GLU A 93 14.90 20.61 -3.17
N THR A 94 15.09 19.98 -2.01
CA THR A 94 16.08 18.89 -1.86
C THR A 94 15.51 17.58 -2.37
N ASP A 95 16.17 16.94 -3.34
CA ASP A 95 15.81 15.58 -3.74
C ASP A 95 16.23 14.56 -2.67
N LEU A 96 15.23 13.93 -2.06
CA LEU A 96 15.38 12.88 -1.04
C LEU A 96 15.16 11.47 -1.61
N GLY A 97 14.81 11.35 -2.89
CA GLY A 97 14.46 10.09 -3.55
C GLY A 97 13.02 9.63 -3.28
N CYS A 98 12.74 8.33 -3.47
CA CYS A 98 11.46 7.68 -3.15
C CYS A 98 10.17 8.29 -3.76
N GLY A 99 10.28 9.18 -4.75
CA GLY A 99 9.12 9.86 -5.34
C GLY A 99 8.63 11.08 -4.55
N PHE A 100 9.45 11.62 -3.64
CA PHE A 100 9.16 12.87 -2.92
C PHE A 100 8.98 14.08 -3.87
N ASP A 101 9.59 14.03 -5.05
CA ASP A 101 9.47 15.08 -6.08
C ASP A 101 8.54 14.68 -7.24
N ASN A 102 7.82 13.56 -7.11
CA ASN A 102 6.89 13.11 -8.14
C ASN A 102 5.56 13.92 -8.06
N PRO A 103 5.15 14.61 -9.14
CA PRO A 103 3.89 15.37 -9.16
C PRO A 103 2.64 14.53 -8.83
N LEU A 104 2.66 13.23 -9.14
CA LEU A 104 1.57 12.30 -8.83
C LEU A 104 1.43 12.00 -7.33
N MET A 105 2.52 12.18 -6.55
CA MET A 105 2.48 12.07 -5.09
C MET A 105 2.03 13.38 -4.42
N MET A 106 2.11 14.51 -5.13
CA MET A 106 1.59 15.80 -4.67
C MET A 106 0.10 16.00 -4.99
N ALA A 107 -0.42 15.29 -6.00
CA ALA A 107 -1.83 15.34 -6.37
C ALA A 107 -2.72 14.66 -5.32
N ASN A 108 -3.58 15.45 -4.67
CA ASN A 108 -4.62 14.97 -3.75
C ASN A 108 -5.79 14.40 -4.58
N ARG A 109 -5.62 13.22 -5.19
CA ARG A 109 -6.74 12.50 -5.80
C ARG A 109 -7.23 11.41 -4.85
N PRO A 110 -8.53 11.42 -4.46
CA PRO A 110 -9.14 10.25 -3.87
C PRO A 110 -8.92 9.07 -4.81
N VAL A 111 -8.51 7.92 -4.27
CA VAL A 111 -8.62 6.67 -5.00
C VAL A 111 -10.11 6.35 -5.04
N GLU A 112 -10.77 6.62 -6.16
CA GLU A 112 -12.08 6.02 -6.42
C GLU A 112 -11.85 4.53 -6.65
N VAL A 113 -11.91 3.77 -5.55
CA VAL A 113 -12.18 2.34 -5.66
C VAL A 113 -13.62 2.28 -6.10
N GLY A 114 -13.84 2.11 -7.41
CA GLY A 114 -15.17 1.90 -7.97
C GLY A 114 -15.87 0.85 -7.12
N ALA A 115 -17.05 1.18 -6.60
CA ALA A 115 -17.90 0.23 -5.93
C ALA A 115 -17.98 -1.04 -6.78
N PRO A 116 -18.00 -2.25 -6.19
CA PRO A 116 -18.17 -3.47 -6.95
C PRO A 116 -19.43 -3.26 -7.82
N ALA A 117 -19.26 -3.30 -9.13
CA ALA A 117 -20.39 -3.21 -10.04
C ALA A 117 -21.37 -4.29 -9.60
N ASP A 118 -22.61 -3.90 -9.33
CA ASP A 118 -23.70 -4.83 -9.09
C ASP A 118 -23.69 -5.85 -10.23
N ILE A 119 -23.21 -7.06 -9.93
CA ILE A 119 -23.38 -8.21 -10.81
C ILE A 119 -24.84 -8.59 -10.64
N ALA A 120 -25.71 -7.87 -11.34
CA ALA A 120 -27.11 -8.25 -11.48
C ALA A 120 -27.15 -9.58 -12.24
N ALA A 121 -27.79 -10.56 -11.61
CA ALA A 121 -28.04 -11.91 -12.08
C ALA A 121 -28.89 -11.96 -13.36
#